data_AF-A0A1Q9UQX4-F1
#
_entry.id   AF-A0A1Q9UQX4-F1
#
_cell.length_a   1.000
_cell.length_b   1.000
_cell.length_c   1.000
_cell.angle_alpha   90.00
_cell.angle_beta   90.00
_cell.angle_gamma   90.00
#
_symmetry.space_group_name_H-M   'P 1'
#
loop_
_entity.id
_entity.type
_entity.pdbx_description
1 polymer ?
#
loop_
_entity_poly.entity_id
_entity_poly.type
_entity_poly.pdbx_seq_one_letter_code
_entity_poly.pdbx_strand_id
1 'polypeptide(L)'
;MEILKPDSAGRAEYTSISDMGKVFSGGQELTGAIMLYCTLAALRSSTRSTAGRNRMGGMLILDNPIGKASADYLLTLQMNMAAALGVQLIYTTGSMEDRVLATFPLCIRLRNDADQRTGTRHLHVTDRVVGEHLSDDDPVTGQITAARLLVKDQASTIASEPGDVAYEEGHNEMADER
;
A
#
# COMPACT_ATOMS: atom_id res chain seq x y z
N MET A 1 -23.81 -10.10 6.17
CA MET A 1 -23.04 -8.95 5.65
C MET A 1 -23.21 -8.96 4.15
N GLU A 2 -23.55 -7.81 3.57
CA GLU A 2 -23.89 -7.68 2.15
C GLU A 2 -22.89 -6.74 1.47
N ILE A 3 -22.60 -6.99 0.19
CA ILE A 3 -21.69 -6.20 -0.63
C ILE A 3 -22.48 -5.58 -1.79
N LEU A 4 -22.13 -4.33 -2.13
CA LEU A 4 -22.66 -3.67 -3.32
C LEU A 4 -22.05 -4.31 -4.56
N LYS A 5 -22.89 -4.77 -5.47
CA LYS A 5 -22.46 -5.31 -6.76
C LYS A 5 -21.87 -4.18 -7.62
N PRO A 6 -20.64 -4.35 -8.14
CA PRO A 6 -20.03 -3.36 -9.02
C PRO A 6 -20.64 -3.51 -10.42
N ASP A 7 -21.70 -2.76 -10.67
CA ASP A 7 -22.41 -2.69 -11.96
C ASP A 7 -22.07 -1.39 -12.70
N SER A 8 -21.81 -1.49 -14.00
CA SER A 8 -21.62 -0.36 -14.91
C SER A 8 -22.87 0.49 -15.09
N ALA A 9 -24.07 -0.08 -14.88
CA ALA A 9 -25.34 0.66 -14.98
C ALA A 9 -25.66 1.49 -13.72
N GLY A 10 -24.78 1.51 -12.71
CA GLY A 10 -24.95 2.30 -11.49
C GLY A 10 -26.12 1.84 -10.60
N ARG A 11 -26.64 0.63 -10.81
CA ARG A 11 -27.73 0.08 -10.01
C ARG A 11 -27.19 -0.39 -8.67
N ALA A 12 -27.82 0.09 -7.60
CA ALA A 12 -27.49 -0.33 -6.25
C ALA A 12 -28.11 -1.71 -5.94
N GLU A 13 -27.44 -2.78 -6.34
CA GLU A 13 -27.81 -4.16 -6.03
C GLU A 13 -26.88 -4.68 -4.92
N TYR A 14 -27.45 -5.06 -3.77
CA TYR A 14 -26.70 -5.66 -2.67
C TYR A 14 -26.83 -7.18 -2.72
N THR A 15 -25.74 -7.89 -2.46
CA THR A 15 -25.70 -9.36 -2.44
C THR A 15 -24.98 -9.84 -1.20
N SER A 16 -25.39 -10.96 -0.63
CA SER A 16 -24.66 -11.61 0.46
C SER A 16 -23.23 -11.94 0.02
N ILE A 17 -22.25 -11.73 0.88
CA ILE A 17 -20.84 -12.06 0.59
C ILE A 17 -20.69 -13.54 0.24
N SER A 18 -21.48 -14.42 0.86
CA SER A 18 -21.48 -15.87 0.60
C SER A 18 -21.94 -16.23 -0.82
N ASP A 19 -22.63 -15.33 -1.51
CA ASP A 19 -23.20 -15.55 -2.85
C ASP A 19 -22.41 -14.85 -3.96
N MET A 20 -21.34 -14.10 -3.63
CA MET A 20 -20.51 -13.37 -4.60
C MET A 20 -19.99 -14.27 -5.73
N GLY A 21 -19.42 -15.44 -5.41
CA GLY A 21 -18.87 -16.37 -6.40
C GLY A 21 -19.91 -17.07 -7.28
N LYS A 22 -21.21 -16.88 -7.02
CA LYS A 22 -22.31 -17.46 -7.82
C LYS A 22 -23.01 -16.44 -8.70
N VAL A 23 -23.02 -15.17 -8.29
CA VAL A 23 -23.85 -14.11 -8.90
C VAL A 23 -23.01 -13.13 -9.72
N PHE A 24 -21.72 -12.99 -9.42
CA PHE A 24 -20.86 -12.00 -10.07
C PHE A 24 -20.11 -12.62 -11.27
N SER A 25 -19.90 -11.83 -12.32
CA SER A 25 -18.90 -12.22 -13.34
C SER A 25 -17.50 -12.26 -12.71
N GLY A 26 -16.57 -13.03 -13.29
CA GLY A 26 -15.22 -13.16 -12.72
C GLY A 26 -14.50 -11.81 -12.46
N GLY A 27 -14.76 -10.79 -13.29
CA GLY A 27 -14.25 -9.43 -13.06
C GLY A 27 -14.95 -8.67 -11.93
N GLN A 28 -16.25 -8.88 -11.75
CA GLN A 28 -17.03 -8.28 -10.66
C GLN A 28 -16.76 -8.95 -9.30
N GLU A 29 -16.53 -10.26 -9.29
CA GLU A 29 -16.13 -11.02 -8.10
C GLU A 29 -14.82 -10.48 -7.54
N LEU A 30 -13.80 -10.36 -8.41
CA LEU A 30 -12.52 -9.77 -8.04
C LEU A 30 -12.68 -8.33 -7.56
N THR A 31 -13.46 -7.51 -8.27
CA THR A 31 -13.69 -6.12 -7.88
C THR A 31 -14.28 -6.04 -6.48
N GLY A 32 -15.35 -6.81 -6.20
CA GLY A 32 -15.95 -6.85 -4.88
C GLY A 32 -14.97 -7.34 -3.79
N ALA A 33 -14.14 -8.33 -4.10
CA ALA A 33 -13.13 -8.83 -3.16
C ALA A 33 -12.08 -7.75 -2.82
N ILE A 34 -11.61 -6.99 -3.82
CA ILE A 34 -10.69 -5.86 -3.61
C ILE A 34 -11.36 -4.78 -2.76
N MET A 35 -12.60 -4.40 -3.07
CA MET A 35 -13.35 -3.41 -2.30
C MET A 35 -13.52 -3.81 -0.82
N LEU A 36 -13.88 -5.08 -0.60
CA LEU A 36 -14.02 -5.64 0.74
C LEU A 36 -12.68 -5.60 1.48
N TYR A 37 -11.59 -6.05 0.83
CA TYR A 37 -10.25 -5.96 1.39
C TYR A 37 -9.91 -4.52 1.79
N CYS A 38 -10.10 -3.56 0.88
CA CYS A 38 -9.75 -2.16 1.15
C CYS A 38 -10.53 -1.61 2.36
N THR A 39 -11.80 -1.95 2.47
CA THR A 39 -12.65 -1.55 3.60
C THR A 39 -12.16 -2.15 4.91
N LEU A 40 -11.89 -3.46 4.93
CA LEU A 40 -11.37 -4.15 6.11
C LEU A 40 -9.99 -3.64 6.51
N ALA A 41 -9.13 -3.35 5.54
CA ALA A 41 -7.81 -2.80 5.75
C ALA A 41 -7.88 -1.40 6.37
N ALA A 42 -8.80 -0.55 5.89
CA ALA A 42 -9.06 0.76 6.46
C ALA A 42 -9.56 0.66 7.91
N LEU A 43 -10.50 -0.24 8.21
CA LEU A 43 -10.99 -0.49 9.57
C LEU A 43 -9.89 -1.03 10.51
N ARG A 44 -9.03 -1.92 10.01
CA ARG A 44 -7.86 -2.40 10.74
C ARG A 44 -6.87 -1.27 11.03
N SER A 45 -6.69 -0.33 10.10
CA SER A 45 -5.80 0.81 10.27
C SER A 45 -6.34 1.82 11.29
N SER A 46 -7.66 2.06 11.29
CA SER A 46 -8.30 3.01 12.20
C SER A 46 -8.28 2.51 13.65
N THR A 47 -8.45 1.21 13.88
CA THR A 47 -8.38 0.59 15.21
C THR A 47 -6.98 0.59 15.82
N ARG A 48 -5.92 0.64 15.00
CA ARG A 48 -4.51 0.63 15.44
C ARG A 48 -3.90 2.03 15.57
N SER A 49 -4.54 3.04 14.99
CA SER A 49 -4.07 4.41 14.97
C SER A 49 -4.40 5.11 16.29
N THR A 50 -3.52 5.03 17.28
CA THR A 50 -3.53 5.97 18.41
C THR A 50 -3.07 7.34 17.90
N ALA A 51 -3.97 8.33 17.98
CA ALA A 51 -3.78 9.78 17.78
C ALA A 51 -2.86 10.25 16.63
N GLY A 52 -3.46 10.82 15.57
CA GLY A 52 -2.77 11.72 14.63
C GLY A 52 -1.96 11.09 13.50
N ARG A 53 -1.95 9.76 13.35
CA ARG A 53 -1.20 9.08 12.27
C ARG A 53 -1.96 9.14 10.94
N ASN A 54 -1.24 9.34 9.83
CA ASN A 54 -1.80 9.17 8.49
C ASN A 54 -2.35 7.74 8.35
N ARG A 55 -3.67 7.62 8.16
CA ARG A 55 -4.35 6.32 8.02
C ARG A 55 -3.96 5.68 6.70
N MET A 56 -3.01 4.75 6.75
CA MET A 56 -2.61 3.95 5.60
C MET A 56 -3.25 2.56 5.74
N GLY A 57 -4.11 2.20 4.77
CA GLY A 57 -4.71 0.86 4.70
C GLY A 57 -3.69 -0.24 4.38
N GLY A 58 -2.49 0.13 3.90
CA GLY A 58 -1.40 -0.80 3.59
C GLY A 58 -1.30 -1.07 2.09
N MET A 59 -1.07 -2.31 1.71
CA MET A 59 -0.84 -2.71 0.32
C MET A 59 -1.49 -4.07 0.00
N LEU A 60 -2.03 -4.20 -1.20
CA LEU A 60 -2.58 -5.43 -1.78
C LEU A 60 -1.83 -5.77 -3.07
N ILE A 61 -1.25 -6.97 -3.13
CA ILE A 61 -0.62 -7.51 -4.35
C ILE A 61 -1.61 -8.46 -5.01
N LEU A 62 -1.75 -8.35 -6.32
CA LEU A 62 -2.65 -9.15 -7.15
C LEU A 62 -1.85 -9.74 -8.31
N ASP A 63 -1.86 -11.07 -8.43
CA ASP A 63 -1.24 -11.75 -9.57
C ASP A 63 -2.27 -12.14 -10.63
N ASN A 64 -2.02 -11.68 -11.84
CA ASN A 64 -2.87 -11.75 -13.01
C ASN A 64 -4.37 -11.44 -12.75
N PRO A 65 -4.70 -10.33 -12.05
CA PRO A 65 -6.09 -10.00 -11.69
C PRO A 65 -6.99 -9.74 -12.91
N ILE A 66 -6.42 -9.32 -14.04
CA ILE A 66 -7.22 -8.84 -15.16
C ILE A 66 -7.43 -9.99 -16.14
N GLY A 67 -8.54 -10.71 -15.92
CA GLY A 67 -9.03 -11.74 -16.84
C GLY A 67 -9.55 -11.17 -18.17
N LYS A 68 -10.44 -11.91 -18.85
CA LYS A 68 -10.94 -11.61 -20.22
C LYS A 68 -12.08 -10.59 -20.32
N ALA A 69 -12.45 -9.90 -19.24
CA ALA A 69 -13.49 -8.87 -19.25
C ALA A 69 -12.88 -7.52 -18.87
N SER A 70 -12.48 -6.77 -19.89
CA SER A 70 -11.91 -5.42 -19.83
C SER A 70 -13.00 -4.39 -19.52
N ALA A 71 -13.57 -4.44 -18.33
CA ALA A 71 -14.37 -3.32 -17.85
C ALA A 71 -13.40 -2.28 -17.27
N ASP A 72 -12.92 -1.39 -18.13
CA ASP A 72 -12.19 -0.16 -17.77
C ASP A 72 -12.81 0.54 -16.54
N TYR A 73 -14.14 0.54 -16.48
CA TYR A 73 -14.93 0.97 -15.33
C TYR A 73 -14.57 0.26 -14.02
N LEU A 74 -14.47 -1.07 -14.01
CA LEU A 74 -14.18 -1.85 -12.80
C LEU A 74 -12.77 -1.56 -12.29
N LEU A 75 -11.78 -1.45 -13.19
CA LEU A 75 -10.43 -1.12 -12.79
C LEU A 75 -10.35 0.29 -12.20
N THR A 76 -10.96 1.26 -12.88
CA THR A 76 -11.04 2.65 -12.38
C THR A 76 -11.66 2.70 -10.99
N LEU A 77 -12.74 1.94 -10.78
CA LEU A 77 -13.43 1.86 -9.49
C LEU A 77 -12.54 1.25 -8.40
N GLN A 78 -11.81 0.17 -8.70
CA GLN A 78 -10.84 -0.44 -7.77
C GLN A 78 -9.76 0.57 -7.37
N MET A 79 -9.17 1.27 -8.34
CA MET A 79 -8.10 2.25 -8.11
C MET A 79 -8.57 3.44 -7.28
N ASN A 80 -9.74 4.00 -7.60
CA ASN A 80 -10.33 5.11 -6.87
C ASN A 80 -10.64 4.74 -5.41
N MET A 81 -11.22 3.56 -5.18
CA MET A 81 -11.53 3.11 -3.83
C MET A 81 -10.27 2.84 -3.01
N ALA A 82 -9.26 2.20 -3.60
CA ALA A 82 -7.99 1.95 -2.92
C ALA A 82 -7.27 3.25 -2.56
N ALA A 83 -7.28 4.25 -3.46
CA ALA A 83 -6.76 5.58 -3.19
C ALA A 83 -7.49 6.24 -2.00
N ALA A 84 -8.83 6.23 -2.01
CA ALA A 84 -9.65 6.81 -0.95
C ALA A 84 -9.44 6.14 0.42
N LEU A 85 -9.19 4.83 0.45
CA LEU A 85 -8.98 4.05 1.67
C LEU A 85 -7.50 3.90 2.06
N GLY A 86 -6.59 4.58 1.36
CA GLY A 86 -5.16 4.57 1.66
C GLY A 86 -4.49 3.20 1.44
N VAL A 87 -5.04 2.37 0.57
CA VAL A 87 -4.46 1.07 0.17
C VAL A 87 -3.67 1.26 -1.13
N GLN A 88 -2.46 0.71 -1.20
CA GLN A 88 -1.70 0.64 -2.45
C GLN A 88 -2.03 -0.67 -3.16
N LEU A 89 -2.45 -0.61 -4.42
CA LEU A 89 -2.63 -1.81 -5.22
C LEU A 89 -1.41 -2.05 -6.10
N ILE A 90 -0.92 -3.29 -6.16
CA ILE A 90 0.15 -3.73 -7.04
C ILE A 90 -0.35 -4.90 -7.89
N TYR A 91 -0.36 -4.72 -9.20
CA TYR A 91 -0.82 -5.69 -10.17
C TYR A 91 0.39 -6.30 -10.87
N THR A 92 0.51 -7.62 -10.88
CA THR A 92 1.43 -8.36 -11.76
C THR A 92 0.62 -9.03 -12.86
N THR A 93 1.00 -8.86 -14.12
CA THR A 93 0.27 -9.43 -15.26
C THR A 93 1.21 -9.69 -16.43
N GLY A 94 0.94 -10.75 -17.19
CA GLY A 94 1.71 -11.14 -18.37
C GLY A 94 1.15 -10.63 -19.70
N SER A 95 -0.08 -10.13 -19.72
CA SER A 95 -0.77 -9.67 -20.93
C SER A 95 -1.63 -8.46 -20.58
N MET A 96 -1.34 -7.31 -21.17
CA MET A 96 -2.08 -6.08 -20.90
C MET A 96 -2.20 -5.23 -22.16
N GLU A 97 -3.41 -4.75 -22.44
CA GLU A 97 -3.69 -3.77 -23.48
C GLU A 97 -3.30 -2.37 -22.99
N ASP A 98 -2.74 -1.54 -23.87
CA ASP A 98 -2.25 -0.19 -23.55
C ASP A 98 -3.33 0.69 -22.90
N ARG A 99 -4.59 0.51 -23.29
CA ARG A 99 -5.75 1.20 -22.69
C ARG A 99 -5.82 1.01 -21.18
N VAL A 100 -5.51 -0.19 -20.70
CA VAL A 100 -5.59 -0.52 -19.28
C VAL A 100 -4.34 -0.06 -18.54
N LEU A 101 -3.18 -0.05 -19.21
CA LEU A 101 -1.95 0.52 -18.65
C LEU A 101 -2.12 2.02 -18.34
N ALA A 102 -2.91 2.74 -19.13
CA ALA A 102 -3.21 4.16 -18.91
C ALA A 102 -3.97 4.43 -17.61
N THR A 103 -4.68 3.45 -17.03
CA THR A 103 -5.39 3.60 -15.76
C THR A 103 -4.43 3.58 -14.56
N PHE A 104 -3.22 3.04 -14.73
CA PHE A 104 -2.24 2.94 -13.65
C PHE A 104 -1.31 4.16 -13.62
N PRO A 105 -1.02 4.72 -12.42
CA PRO A 105 -0.08 5.83 -12.30
C PRO A 105 1.37 5.41 -12.63
N LEU A 106 1.69 4.12 -12.48
CA LEU A 106 3.00 3.57 -12.79
C LEU A 106 2.88 2.14 -13.32
N CYS A 107 3.46 1.91 -14.49
CA CYS A 107 3.62 0.59 -15.09
C CYS A 107 5.12 0.29 -15.28
N ILE A 108 5.57 -0.86 -14.77
CA ILE A 108 6.96 -1.33 -14.93
C ILE A 108 6.94 -2.58 -15.80
N ARG A 109 7.57 -2.51 -16.98
CA ARG A 109 7.70 -3.67 -17.85
C ARG A 109 8.95 -4.45 -17.48
N LEU A 110 8.75 -5.72 -17.14
CA LEU A 110 9.81 -6.65 -16.79
C LEU A 110 9.99 -7.68 -17.90
N ARG A 111 11.24 -8.01 -18.21
CA ARG A 111 11.61 -9.09 -19.13
C ARG A 111 12.45 -10.11 -18.40
N ASN A 112 12.12 -11.39 -18.60
CA ASN A 112 12.97 -12.49 -18.15
C ASN A 112 14.14 -12.66 -19.12
N ASP A 113 15.35 -12.71 -18.58
CA ASP A 113 16.57 -13.08 -19.27
C ASP A 113 17.18 -14.30 -18.58
N ALA A 114 17.80 -15.18 -19.36
CA ALA A 114 18.39 -16.41 -18.85
C ALA A 114 19.79 -16.60 -19.42
N ASP A 115 20.79 -16.60 -18.54
CA ASP A 115 22.13 -17.04 -18.90
C ASP A 115 22.12 -18.58 -18.96
N GLN A 116 22.06 -19.11 -20.18
CA GLN A 116 22.02 -20.55 -20.47
C GLN A 116 23.28 -21.28 -19.99
N ARG A 117 24.41 -20.58 -19.84
CA ARG A 117 25.69 -21.17 -19.43
C ARG A 117 25.79 -21.32 -17.91
N THR A 118 25.22 -20.38 -17.15
CA THR A 118 25.21 -20.43 -15.67
C THR A 118 23.91 -20.99 -15.11
N GLY A 119 22.86 -21.13 -15.93
CA GLY A 119 21.52 -21.52 -15.50
C GLY A 119 20.80 -20.43 -14.70
N THR A 120 21.33 -19.21 -14.65
CA THR A 120 20.77 -18.13 -13.82
C THR A 120 19.70 -17.37 -14.60
N ARG A 121 18.59 -17.03 -13.93
CA ARG A 121 17.49 -16.25 -14.50
C ARG A 121 17.44 -14.88 -13.84
N HIS A 122 17.36 -13.84 -14.66
CA HIS A 122 17.36 -12.45 -14.25
C HIS A 122 16.09 -11.77 -14.77
N LEU A 123 15.59 -10.79 -14.02
CA LEU A 123 14.54 -9.90 -14.49
C LEU A 123 15.15 -8.53 -14.75
N HIS A 124 14.92 -8.01 -15.95
CA HIS A 124 15.37 -6.68 -16.33
C HIS A 124 14.16 -5.78 -16.52
N VAL A 125 14.26 -4.55 -16.01
CA VAL A 125 13.30 -3.51 -16.33
C VAL A 125 13.60 -3.04 -17.75
N THR A 126 12.65 -3.26 -18.66
CA THR A 126 12.79 -2.84 -20.06
C THR A 126 12.14 -1.49 -20.32
N ASP A 127 11.13 -1.12 -19.53
CA ASP A 127 10.38 0.11 -19.72
C ASP A 127 9.68 0.54 -18.42
N ARG A 128 9.42 1.84 -18.32
CA ARG A 128 8.69 2.48 -17.21
C ARG A 128 7.74 3.51 -17.80
N VAL A 129 6.44 3.24 -17.73
CA VAL A 129 5.40 4.16 -18.17
C VAL A 129 4.79 4.82 -16.93
N VAL A 130 4.78 6.15 -16.91
CA VAL A 130 4.16 6.95 -15.85
C VAL A 130 2.91 7.59 -16.44
N GLY A 131 1.77 7.47 -15.74
CA GLY A 131 0.50 7.99 -16.22
C GLY A 131 0.44 9.53 -16.20
N GLU A 132 -0.27 10.12 -17.18
CA GLU A 132 -0.39 11.59 -17.38
C GLU A 132 -1.29 12.30 -16.34
N HIS A 133 -1.95 11.60 -15.42
CA HIS A 133 -3.01 12.16 -14.56
C HIS A 133 -2.50 13.05 -13.40
N LEU A 134 -1.51 13.89 -13.68
CA LEU A 134 -0.90 14.82 -12.73
C LEU A 134 -0.80 16.17 -13.40
N SER A 135 -1.84 16.99 -13.18
CA SER A 135 -1.76 18.42 -13.43
C SER A 135 -0.60 19.00 -12.62
N ASP A 136 0.39 19.53 -13.34
CA ASP A 136 1.60 20.17 -12.83
C ASP A 136 1.30 21.57 -12.27
N ASP A 137 0.40 21.65 -11.29
CA ASP A 137 -0.09 22.95 -10.76
C ASP A 137 0.76 23.48 -9.59
N ASP A 138 1.84 22.77 -9.20
CA ASP A 138 2.80 23.25 -8.19
C ASP A 138 4.26 22.86 -8.54
N PRO A 139 5.03 23.76 -9.19
CA PRO A 139 6.37 23.46 -9.71
C PRO A 139 7.44 23.23 -8.63
N VAL A 140 7.09 23.34 -7.33
CA VAL A 140 8.05 23.25 -6.21
C VAL A 140 8.09 21.86 -5.57
N THR A 141 7.09 21.00 -5.78
CA THR A 141 7.02 19.69 -5.10
C THR A 141 6.82 18.55 -6.09
N GLY A 142 7.86 17.74 -6.31
CA GLY A 142 7.72 16.49 -7.07
C GLY A 142 6.74 15.54 -6.38
N GLN A 143 5.62 15.24 -7.03
CA GLN A 143 4.60 14.34 -6.47
C GLN A 143 4.95 12.88 -6.74
N ILE A 144 5.22 12.12 -5.68
CA ILE A 144 5.41 10.66 -5.78
C ILE A 144 4.03 9.99 -5.72
N THR A 145 3.49 9.57 -6.86
CA THR A 145 2.13 9.02 -6.97
C THR A 145 2.02 7.53 -6.72
N ALA A 146 3.10 6.79 -7.00
CA ALA A 146 3.11 5.33 -6.98
C ALA A 146 3.95 4.72 -5.86
N ALA A 147 4.45 5.52 -4.92
CA ALA A 147 5.15 5.01 -3.75
C ALA A 147 4.41 5.41 -2.47
N ARG A 148 4.43 4.50 -1.48
CA ARG A 148 3.99 4.80 -0.12
C ARG A 148 5.21 4.73 0.80
N LEU A 149 5.47 5.83 1.50
CA LEU A 149 6.52 5.89 2.53
C LEU A 149 5.89 5.62 3.90
N LEU A 150 6.33 4.56 4.56
CA LEU A 150 6.08 4.38 5.99
C LEU A 150 7.23 5.02 6.76
N VAL A 151 6.98 6.17 7.37
CA VAL A 151 7.95 6.79 8.27
C VAL A 151 7.84 6.11 9.64
N LYS A 152 8.91 5.42 10.06
CA LYS A 152 9.02 4.93 11.44
C LYS A 152 9.18 6.15 12.35
N ASP A 153 8.30 6.24 13.33
CA ASP A 153 8.34 7.27 14.35
C ASP A 153 9.65 7.16 15.13
N GLN A 154 10.51 8.17 15.04
CA GLN A 154 11.65 8.31 15.93
C GLN A 154 11.17 8.91 17.26
N ALA A 155 10.28 8.19 17.96
CA ALA A 155 9.88 8.59 19.31
C ALA A 155 11.00 8.19 20.30
N SER A 156 11.76 9.22 20.71
CA SER A 156 12.61 9.34 21.91
C SER A 156 13.76 8.35 22.11
N THR A 157 14.91 8.59 21.46
CA THR A 157 16.24 8.16 21.97
C THR A 157 16.93 9.30 22.75
N ILE A 158 16.18 10.24 23.30
CA ILE A 158 16.72 11.27 24.20
C ILE A 158 15.86 11.32 25.47
N ALA A 159 16.07 10.34 26.35
CA ALA A 159 15.76 10.34 27.78
C ALA A 159 16.40 9.04 28.33
N SER A 160 17.38 9.01 29.22
CA SER A 160 17.93 10.01 30.13
C SER A 160 19.30 9.47 30.58
N GLU A 161 20.38 10.25 30.49
CA GLU A 161 21.55 9.96 31.32
C GLU A 161 21.16 10.26 32.79
N PRO A 162 21.27 9.31 33.74
CA PRO A 162 21.17 9.66 35.14
C PRO A 162 22.44 10.42 35.52
N GLY A 163 22.25 11.66 35.97
CA GLY A 163 23.33 12.57 36.32
C GLY A 163 24.25 12.03 37.42
N ASP A 164 25.54 12.33 37.27
CA ASP A 164 26.56 12.23 38.31
C ASP A 164 26.14 13.08 39.51
N VAL A 165 25.62 12.42 40.54
CA VAL A 165 25.58 12.96 41.90
C VAL A 165 26.95 12.72 42.52
N ALA A 166 27.73 13.81 42.64
CA ALA A 166 28.97 13.84 43.39
C ALA A 166 28.70 13.47 44.86
N TYR A 167 29.34 12.40 45.32
CA TYR A 167 29.45 12.09 46.75
C TYR A 167 30.57 12.97 47.33
N GLU A 168 30.22 14.00 48.10
CA GLU A 168 31.16 14.61 49.05
C GLU A 168 31.33 13.66 50.24
N GLU A 169 32.40 12.86 50.23
CA GLU A 169 32.87 12.16 51.42
C GLU A 169 33.57 13.15 52.36
N GLY A 170 32.86 13.54 53.42
CA GLY A 170 33.46 14.15 54.60
C GLY A 170 34.38 13.16 55.30
N HIS A 171 35.68 13.26 55.03
CA HIS A 171 36.73 12.59 55.78
C HIS A 171 36.81 13.19 57.20
N ASN A 172 36.26 12.50 58.20
CA ASN A 172 36.55 12.76 59.60
C ASN A 172 37.52 11.68 60.09
N GLU A 173 38.82 11.94 59.95
CA GLU A 173 39.89 11.11 60.51
C GLU A 173 40.16 11.60 61.94
N MET A 174 39.49 10.99 62.92
CA MET A 174 40.00 10.94 64.30
C MET A 174 40.95 9.75 64.37
N ALA A 175 42.26 10.02 64.40
CA ALA A 175 43.25 9.10 64.93
C ALA A 175 43.75 9.68 66.26
N ASP A 176 43.42 8.97 67.34
CA ASP A 176 43.87 9.23 68.70
C ASP A 176 45.14 8.42 69.01
N GLU A 177 45.97 8.97 69.90
CA GLU A 177 47.04 8.34 70.69
C GLU A 177 48.30 7.77 69.99
N ARG A 178 49.40 8.54 70.01
CA ARG A 178 50.51 8.44 71.02
C ARG A 178 51.65 9.42 70.77
#